data_AF-A0A2S4KFW2-F1
#
_entry.id   AF-A0A2S4KFW2-F1
#
_cell.length_a   1.000
_cell.length_b   1.000
_cell.length_c   1.000
_cell.angle_alpha   90.00
_cell.angle_beta   90.00
_cell.angle_gamma   90.00
#
_symmetry.space_group_name_H-M   'P 1'
#
loop_
_entity.id
_entity.type
_entity.pdbx_description
1 polymer ?
#
loop_
_entity_poly.entity_id
_entity_poly.type
_entity_poly.pdbx_seq_one_letter_code
_entity_poly.pdbx_strand_id
1 'polypeptide(L)'
;MPYDQCMSQSDLFPVESPQRDERMLKHVNAVAIMPIKGGGKISVFERRLYNVLLHRSQEEGDRTEYSARMHEIAKDCAFDSNNTAHIKKALTNLMKTIVEWQSPTTNEIEDVWDACGLLSGAAVRKNKKTNAVILEWRYDSKIKQQLLSPDRYARLTLESITQLRTHAALALYEICARYVDNPGHKTARQHWRWWRPVLCGQAYDEEKGEYRYFKRDVLQPAIAEINSNTELQVRLLPEYRERDNKTISDIQFEVHLKARSQAKVGIQKKPLEKVQDGDLQIIGRAVKAGVPQADAERLYRSHGAEAFENKLAELENRISMNLKLGPVENPYGYLRTLLRNPIQEPTGQSGLKQADSPRPTAKEIEMNKAALHEEWLRRKKDELRAVFQESPEDEQQELLARFRASLTIQPMIKRFDSSGWNHKMIRDAFAGFLGEEWFGADWNKPSPDDILSLALEKTPPAS
;
A
#
# COMPACT_ATOMS: atom_id res chain seq x y z
N MET A 1 59.25 15.17 -0.91
CA MET A 1 58.49 16.22 -0.20
C MET A 1 57.27 16.57 -1.05
N PRO A 2 56.10 16.80 -0.43
CA PRO A 2 54.91 16.01 -0.74
C PRO A 2 53.85 16.67 -1.63
N TYR A 3 52.96 15.77 -2.07
CA TYR A 3 51.75 15.83 -2.87
C TYR A 3 50.74 16.96 -2.60
N ASP A 4 50.16 17.43 -3.72
CA ASP A 4 48.87 18.13 -3.85
C ASP A 4 47.70 17.38 -3.18
N GLN A 5 46.85 18.12 -2.47
CA GLN A 5 45.43 17.78 -2.31
C GLN A 5 44.62 19.06 -2.07
N CYS A 6 43.93 19.50 -3.14
CA CYS A 6 42.90 20.53 -3.09
C CYS A 6 41.60 19.87 -2.58
N MET A 7 41.15 20.25 -1.39
CA MET A 7 39.87 19.79 -0.84
C MET A 7 38.73 20.57 -1.49
N SER A 8 37.84 19.89 -2.21
CA SER A 8 36.60 20.47 -2.71
C SER A 8 35.60 20.61 -1.57
N GLN A 9 35.07 21.82 -1.43
CA GLN A 9 34.12 22.27 -0.43
C GLN A 9 32.70 21.72 -0.71
N SER A 10 32.52 20.41 -0.54
CA SER A 10 31.24 19.72 -0.67
C SER A 10 30.92 18.97 0.62
N ASP A 11 30.69 19.70 1.71
CA ASP A 11 30.39 19.11 3.03
C ASP A 11 29.50 20.02 3.89
N LEU A 12 28.53 20.70 3.28
CA LEU A 12 27.52 21.46 4.03
C LEU A 12 26.13 21.22 3.41
N PHE A 13 25.30 20.54 4.20
CA PHE A 13 23.87 20.24 4.03
C PHE A 13 23.52 18.96 3.23
N PRO A 14 23.15 17.86 3.92
CA PRO A 14 22.44 16.76 3.28
C PRO A 14 21.06 17.26 2.86
N VAL A 15 20.75 17.15 1.57
CA VAL A 15 19.40 17.29 1.06
C VAL A 15 18.60 16.10 1.60
N GLU A 16 17.74 16.33 2.59
CA GLU A 16 16.78 15.33 3.05
C GLU A 16 15.74 15.12 1.94
N SER A 17 15.97 14.10 1.12
CA SER A 17 14.94 13.54 0.24
C SER A 17 13.71 13.19 1.09
N PRO A 18 12.47 13.44 0.61
CA PRO A 18 11.28 12.99 1.31
C PRO A 18 11.33 11.46 1.40
N GLN A 19 11.65 10.94 2.58
CA GLN A 19 11.78 9.51 2.84
C GLN A 19 10.43 8.84 2.55
N ARG A 20 10.32 8.20 1.38
CA ARG A 20 9.33 7.13 1.18
C ARG A 20 9.54 6.13 2.32
N ASP A 21 8.48 5.68 2.98
CA ASP A 21 8.59 4.58 3.92
C ASP A 21 9.18 3.39 3.14
N GLU A 22 10.48 3.10 3.33
CA GLU A 22 11.26 2.07 2.58
C GLU A 22 10.75 0.63 2.83
N ARG A 23 9.61 0.50 3.52
CA ARG A 23 9.06 -0.77 3.97
C ARG A 23 8.15 -1.37 2.91
N MET A 24 8.46 -2.61 2.54
CA MET A 24 7.58 -3.45 1.75
C MET A 24 6.33 -3.80 2.57
N LEU A 25 5.15 -3.71 1.95
CA LEU A 25 3.88 -4.07 2.58
C LEU A 25 3.51 -5.50 2.21
N LYS A 26 3.63 -6.45 3.11
CA LYS A 26 3.27 -7.85 2.81
C LYS A 26 1.87 -8.15 3.32
N HIS A 27 0.95 -8.51 2.42
CA HIS A 27 -0.41 -8.89 2.79
C HIS A 27 -0.42 -9.99 3.86
N VAL A 28 -1.36 -9.90 4.81
CA VAL A 28 -1.46 -10.83 5.95
C VAL A 28 -1.46 -12.31 5.55
N ASN A 29 -2.15 -12.67 4.46
CA ASN A 29 -2.22 -14.06 3.97
C ASN A 29 -0.90 -14.53 3.34
N ALA A 30 -0.05 -13.61 2.88
CA ALA A 30 1.26 -13.95 2.32
C ALA A 30 2.35 -14.05 3.39
N VAL A 31 2.07 -13.61 4.62
CA VAL A 31 3.01 -13.67 5.75
C VAL A 31 3.11 -15.08 6.33
N ALA A 32 1.99 -15.76 6.55
CA ALA A 32 1.97 -17.16 6.98
C ALA A 32 1.76 -18.09 5.80
N ILE A 33 2.86 -18.35 5.07
CA ILE A 33 2.85 -19.36 4.01
C ILE A 33 2.73 -20.75 4.65
N MET A 34 1.53 -21.34 4.58
CA MET A 34 1.26 -22.70 5.03
C MET A 34 1.61 -23.71 3.93
N PRO A 35 2.57 -24.62 4.14
CA PRO A 35 2.92 -25.64 3.17
C PRO A 35 1.89 -26.78 3.14
N ILE A 36 1.50 -27.21 1.93
CA ILE A 36 0.59 -28.35 1.74
C ILE A 36 1.27 -29.71 1.91
N LYS A 37 0.51 -30.74 2.33
CA LYS A 37 1.00 -32.13 2.39
C LYS A 37 1.38 -32.62 1.00
N GLY A 38 2.58 -33.20 0.86
CA GLY A 38 3.14 -33.57 -0.44
C GLY A 38 3.78 -32.41 -1.21
N GLY A 39 3.67 -31.17 -0.71
CA GLY A 39 4.41 -30.02 -1.20
C GLY A 39 5.91 -30.11 -0.88
N GLY A 40 6.74 -29.48 -1.71
CA GLY A 40 8.16 -29.34 -1.46
C GLY A 40 8.47 -28.40 -0.29
N LYS A 41 9.64 -28.57 0.32
CA LYS A 41 10.15 -27.63 1.34
C LYS A 41 10.51 -26.28 0.71
N ILE A 42 10.00 -25.21 1.30
CA ILE A 42 10.39 -23.84 0.98
C ILE A 42 11.70 -23.53 1.69
N SER A 43 12.72 -23.18 0.93
CA SER A 43 14.04 -22.78 1.43
C SER A 43 14.08 -21.31 1.85
N VAL A 44 15.11 -20.94 2.62
CA VAL A 44 15.37 -19.55 3.01
C VAL A 44 15.54 -18.66 1.78
N PHE A 45 16.30 -19.15 0.79
CA PHE A 45 16.56 -18.42 -0.43
C PHE A 45 15.29 -18.20 -1.26
N GLU A 46 14.45 -19.21 -1.41
CA GLU A 46 13.17 -19.08 -2.12
C GLU A 46 12.25 -18.07 -1.44
N ARG A 47 12.14 -18.12 -0.11
CA ARG A 47 11.33 -17.15 0.65
C ARG A 47 11.87 -15.72 0.54
N ARG A 48 13.20 -15.56 0.61
CA ARG A 48 13.86 -14.25 0.40
C ARG A 48 13.65 -13.74 -1.01
N LEU A 49 13.83 -14.60 -2.02
CA LEU A 49 13.60 -14.28 -3.42
C LEU A 49 12.16 -13.81 -3.63
N TYR A 50 11.17 -14.52 -3.07
CA TYR A 50 9.77 -14.10 -3.14
C TYR A 50 9.54 -12.70 -2.56
N ASN A 51 10.13 -12.38 -1.41
CA ASN A 51 10.02 -11.04 -0.81
C ASN A 51 10.70 -9.96 -1.68
N VAL A 52 11.88 -10.23 -2.25
CA VAL A 52 12.57 -9.30 -3.16
C VAL A 52 11.74 -9.02 -4.40
N LEU A 53 11.17 -10.06 -5.01
CA LEU A 53 10.28 -9.92 -6.17
C LEU A 53 9.04 -9.10 -5.81
N LEU A 54 8.44 -9.34 -4.64
CA LEU A 54 7.27 -8.61 -4.17
C LEU A 54 7.59 -7.14 -3.95
N HIS A 55 8.72 -6.84 -3.30
CA HIS A 55 9.16 -5.46 -3.07
C HIS A 55 9.30 -4.68 -4.38
N ARG A 56 10.03 -5.24 -5.37
CA ARG A 56 10.17 -4.62 -6.70
C ARG A 56 8.84 -4.45 -7.41
N SER A 57 7.94 -5.42 -7.26
CA SER A 57 6.61 -5.35 -7.89
C SER A 57 5.76 -4.22 -7.29
N GLN A 58 5.88 -3.96 -5.98
CA GLN A 58 5.23 -2.81 -5.34
C GLN A 58 5.81 -1.47 -5.80
N GLU A 59 7.12 -1.39 -6.04
CA GLU A 59 7.74 -0.17 -6.59
C GLU A 59 7.24 0.14 -8.02
N GLU A 60 6.99 -0.88 -8.82
CA GLU A 60 6.51 -0.74 -10.20
C GLU A 60 4.99 -0.51 -10.31
N GLY A 61 4.22 -0.85 -9.28
CA GLY A 61 2.75 -0.80 -9.28
C GLY A 61 2.11 -1.92 -10.10
N ASP A 62 0.82 -1.79 -10.44
CA ASP A 62 0.07 -2.88 -11.06
C ASP A 62 0.51 -3.19 -12.51
N ARG A 63 1.09 -4.38 -12.71
CA ARG A 63 1.48 -4.92 -14.02
C ARG A 63 1.00 -6.35 -14.23
N THR A 64 0.90 -6.75 -15.50
CA THR A 64 0.62 -8.16 -15.87
C THR A 64 1.85 -9.04 -15.71
N GLU A 65 3.04 -8.48 -15.92
CA GLU A 65 4.34 -9.13 -15.80
C GLU A 65 5.36 -8.11 -15.34
N TYR A 66 6.23 -8.53 -14.42
CA TYR A 66 7.32 -7.74 -13.88
C TYR A 66 8.63 -8.25 -14.43
N SER A 67 9.63 -7.38 -14.53
CA SER A 67 10.93 -7.79 -15.03
C SER A 67 12.06 -6.95 -14.46
N ALA A 68 13.18 -7.59 -14.14
CA ALA A 68 14.38 -6.90 -13.71
C ALA A 68 15.63 -7.67 -14.15
N ARG A 69 16.79 -7.00 -14.12
CA ARG A 69 18.05 -7.66 -14.44
C ARG A 69 18.37 -8.66 -13.34
N MET A 70 18.74 -9.88 -13.74
CA MET A 70 19.03 -10.99 -12.83
C MET A 70 20.08 -10.63 -11.77
N HIS A 71 21.11 -9.87 -12.15
CA HIS A 71 22.17 -9.48 -11.22
C HIS A 71 21.69 -8.51 -10.14
N GLU A 72 20.69 -7.68 -10.43
CA GLU A 72 20.09 -6.77 -9.44
C GLU A 72 19.28 -7.57 -8.43
N ILE A 73 18.45 -8.52 -8.89
CA ILE A 73 17.70 -9.43 -8.00
C ILE A 73 18.64 -10.27 -7.14
N ALA A 74 19.73 -10.79 -7.72
CA ALA A 74 20.72 -11.55 -6.97
C ALA A 74 21.37 -10.70 -5.87
N LYS A 75 21.73 -9.44 -6.20
CA LYS A 75 22.26 -8.48 -5.24
C LYS A 75 21.27 -8.20 -4.11
N ASP A 76 20.01 -7.94 -4.42
CA ASP A 76 18.96 -7.67 -3.44
C ASP A 76 18.63 -8.88 -2.57
N CYS A 77 18.86 -10.10 -3.09
CA CYS A 77 18.77 -11.33 -2.30
C CYS A 77 20.00 -11.58 -1.41
N ALA A 78 21.02 -10.72 -1.46
CA ALA A 78 22.35 -11.00 -0.93
C ALA A 78 22.89 -12.36 -1.38
N PHE A 79 22.67 -12.69 -2.66
CA PHE A 79 23.12 -13.94 -3.29
C PHE A 79 24.43 -13.68 -4.03
N ASP A 80 25.51 -14.21 -3.47
CA ASP A 80 26.89 -14.03 -3.91
C ASP A 80 27.30 -14.98 -5.07
N SER A 81 26.43 -15.93 -5.44
CA SER A 81 26.72 -16.90 -6.49
C SER A 81 26.22 -16.44 -7.86
N ASN A 82 27.04 -16.65 -8.90
CA ASN A 82 26.62 -16.52 -10.30
C ASN A 82 25.78 -17.71 -10.80
N ASN A 83 25.31 -18.58 -9.91
CA ASN A 83 24.57 -19.79 -10.26
C ASN A 83 23.12 -19.48 -10.69
N THR A 84 22.97 -19.16 -11.97
CA THR A 84 21.65 -18.92 -12.59
C THR A 84 20.76 -20.16 -12.54
N ALA A 85 21.32 -21.37 -12.51
CA ALA A 85 20.54 -22.61 -12.40
C ALA A 85 19.87 -22.73 -11.02
N HIS A 86 20.53 -22.25 -9.96
CA HIS A 86 19.94 -22.20 -8.61
C HIS A 86 18.72 -21.28 -8.58
N ILE A 87 18.81 -20.09 -9.19
CA ILE A 87 17.68 -19.15 -9.27
C ILE A 87 16.53 -19.74 -10.09
N LYS A 88 16.81 -20.35 -11.25
CA LYS A 88 15.78 -21.04 -12.05
C LYS A 88 15.07 -22.15 -11.27
N LYS A 89 15.82 -22.94 -10.50
CA LYS A 89 15.27 -23.98 -9.62
C LYS A 89 14.37 -23.36 -8.53
N ALA A 90 14.83 -22.30 -7.88
CA ALA A 90 14.06 -21.58 -6.87
C ALA A 90 12.74 -21.02 -7.43
N LEU A 91 12.78 -20.36 -8.60
CA LEU A 91 11.57 -19.87 -9.29
C LEU A 91 10.61 -21.02 -9.64
N THR A 92 11.14 -22.14 -10.11
CA THR A 92 10.34 -23.34 -10.43
C THR A 92 9.66 -23.89 -9.18
N ASN A 93 10.36 -23.91 -8.06
CA ASN A 93 9.81 -24.35 -6.78
C ASN A 93 8.74 -23.38 -6.29
N LEU A 94 8.97 -22.06 -6.33
CA LEU A 94 7.97 -21.05 -5.98
C LEU A 94 6.68 -21.18 -6.80
N MET A 95 6.76 -21.51 -8.09
CA MET A 95 5.58 -21.79 -8.91
C MET A 95 4.83 -23.05 -8.48
N LYS A 96 5.55 -24.08 -8.00
CA LYS A 96 4.96 -25.35 -7.53
C LYS A 96 4.48 -25.30 -6.09
N THR A 97 4.95 -24.33 -5.31
CA THR A 97 4.51 -24.12 -3.93
C THR A 97 3.11 -23.53 -3.97
N ILE A 98 2.12 -24.42 -3.90
CA ILE A 98 0.74 -24.06 -3.62
C ILE A 98 0.68 -23.63 -2.16
N VAL A 99 0.14 -22.45 -1.93
CA VAL A 99 -0.16 -21.95 -0.60
C VAL A 99 -1.67 -21.89 -0.47
N GLU A 100 -2.18 -22.14 0.73
CA GLU A 100 -3.57 -21.87 1.05
C GLU A 100 -3.61 -20.58 1.86
N TRP A 101 -4.50 -19.67 1.49
CA TRP A 101 -4.54 -18.35 2.09
C TRP A 101 -5.25 -18.45 3.45
N GLN A 102 -4.47 -18.51 4.52
CA GLN A 102 -4.98 -18.51 5.89
C GLN A 102 -4.39 -17.32 6.66
N SER A 103 -5.23 -16.49 7.27
CA SER A 103 -4.73 -15.44 8.17
C SER A 103 -4.14 -16.11 9.43
N PRO A 104 -2.99 -15.61 9.96
CA PRO A 104 -2.50 -15.99 11.28
C PRO A 104 -3.51 -15.73 12.41
N THR A 105 -4.49 -14.86 12.18
CA THR A 105 -5.50 -14.47 13.17
C THR A 105 -6.81 -15.18 12.84
N THR A 106 -7.29 -15.98 13.79
CA THR A 106 -8.56 -16.70 13.67
C THR A 106 -9.73 -15.72 13.48
N ASN A 107 -10.65 -16.04 12.56
CA ASN A 107 -11.85 -15.25 12.21
C ASN A 107 -11.60 -13.84 11.67
N GLU A 108 -10.40 -13.54 11.16
CA GLU A 108 -10.12 -12.23 10.56
C GLU A 108 -10.64 -12.10 9.12
N ILE A 109 -10.90 -13.21 8.44
CA ILE A 109 -11.32 -13.27 7.03
C ILE A 109 -12.44 -14.30 6.92
N GLU A 110 -13.38 -14.09 5.99
CA GLU A 110 -14.41 -15.06 5.61
C GLU A 110 -13.79 -16.41 5.22
N ASP A 111 -14.48 -17.52 5.51
CA ASP A 111 -14.08 -18.90 5.19
C ASP A 111 -14.14 -19.19 3.67
N VAL A 112 -13.37 -18.44 2.88
CA VAL A 112 -13.21 -18.66 1.44
C VAL A 112 -11.95 -19.48 1.23
N TRP A 113 -12.12 -20.72 0.73
CA TRP A 113 -10.99 -21.54 0.31
C TRP A 113 -10.47 -21.04 -1.05
N ASP A 114 -9.31 -20.38 -1.03
CA ASP A 114 -8.58 -19.99 -2.24
C ASP A 114 -7.10 -20.36 -2.10
N ALA A 115 -6.54 -20.89 -3.19
CA ALA A 115 -5.18 -21.41 -3.22
C ALA A 115 -4.57 -21.13 -4.59
N CYS A 116 -3.32 -20.68 -4.59
CA CYS A 116 -2.55 -20.53 -5.82
C CYS A 116 -1.07 -20.79 -5.56
N GLY A 117 -0.29 -20.92 -6.64
CA GLY A 117 1.16 -20.89 -6.55
C GLY A 117 1.64 -19.53 -6.03
N LEU A 118 2.79 -19.49 -5.35
CA LEU A 118 3.41 -18.21 -4.97
C LEU A 118 3.71 -17.34 -6.20
N LEU A 119 4.01 -17.97 -7.34
CA LEU A 119 4.14 -17.33 -8.64
C LEU A 119 3.26 -18.06 -9.66
N SER A 120 2.55 -17.32 -10.50
CA SER A 120 1.77 -17.88 -11.63
C SER A 120 2.65 -18.12 -12.86
N GLY A 121 3.82 -17.48 -12.92
CA GLY A 121 4.80 -17.71 -13.98
C GLY A 121 6.14 -17.05 -13.68
N ALA A 122 7.21 -17.61 -14.23
CA ALA A 122 8.54 -17.02 -14.23
C ALA A 122 9.31 -17.39 -15.50
N ALA A 123 10.10 -16.47 -16.03
CA ALA A 123 10.98 -16.71 -17.16
C ALA A 123 12.36 -16.06 -16.95
N VAL A 124 13.37 -16.64 -17.59
CA VAL A 124 14.72 -16.06 -17.62
C VAL A 124 15.14 -15.94 -19.07
N ARG A 125 15.22 -14.70 -19.56
CA ARG A 125 15.59 -14.38 -20.94
C ARG A 125 16.97 -13.77 -20.99
N LYS A 126 17.70 -14.11 -22.04
CA LYS A 126 19.00 -13.49 -22.33
C LYS A 126 18.84 -12.55 -23.52
N ASN A 127 19.08 -11.27 -23.31
CA ASN A 127 19.07 -10.29 -24.37
C ASN A 127 20.29 -10.52 -25.28
N LYS A 128 20.05 -10.85 -26.56
CA LYS A 128 21.11 -11.17 -27.52
C LYS A 128 22.02 -9.98 -27.84
N LYS A 129 21.52 -8.75 -27.72
CA LYS A 129 22.28 -7.52 -28.05
C LYS A 129 23.13 -7.04 -26.87
N THR A 130 22.56 -7.03 -25.66
CA THR A 130 23.24 -6.51 -24.47
C THR A 130 23.88 -7.58 -23.60
N ASN A 131 23.69 -8.87 -23.95
CA ASN A 131 24.09 -10.03 -23.16
C ASN A 131 23.47 -10.08 -21.75
N ALA A 132 22.56 -9.15 -21.42
CA ALA A 132 21.92 -9.05 -20.12
C ALA A 132 20.93 -10.20 -19.90
N VAL A 133 20.93 -10.76 -18.69
CA VAL A 133 19.96 -11.76 -18.26
C VAL A 133 18.83 -11.04 -17.52
N ILE A 134 17.61 -11.17 -18.04
CA ILE A 134 16.38 -10.59 -17.50
C ILE A 134 15.58 -11.72 -16.85
N LEU A 135 15.14 -11.51 -15.62
CA LEU A 135 14.19 -12.37 -14.93
C LEU A 135 12.82 -11.69 -15.06
N GLU A 136 11.83 -12.44 -15.53
CA GLU A 136 10.43 -12.04 -15.63
C GLU A 136 9.61 -12.89 -14.64
N TRP A 137 8.64 -12.29 -13.96
CA TRP A 137 7.76 -13.00 -13.03
C TRP A 137 6.34 -12.45 -13.03
N ARG A 138 5.38 -13.31 -12.64
CA ARG A 138 3.95 -13.01 -12.59
C ARG A 138 3.35 -13.55 -11.30
N TYR A 139 2.45 -12.77 -10.72
CA TYR A 139 1.56 -13.20 -9.65
C TYR A 139 0.21 -13.65 -10.22
N ASP A 140 -0.53 -14.45 -9.46
CA ASP A 140 -1.89 -14.80 -9.84
C ASP A 140 -2.79 -13.56 -9.82
N SER A 141 -3.67 -13.42 -10.81
CA SER A 141 -4.50 -12.23 -10.97
C SER A 141 -5.45 -12.02 -9.80
N LYS A 142 -5.88 -13.08 -9.11
CA LYS A 142 -6.76 -12.99 -7.95
C LYS A 142 -6.10 -12.32 -6.75
N ILE A 143 -4.82 -12.60 -6.53
CA ILE A 143 -4.10 -12.13 -5.33
C ILE A 143 -3.26 -10.89 -5.59
N LYS A 144 -2.98 -10.57 -6.86
CA LYS A 144 -2.08 -9.48 -7.24
C LYS A 144 -2.49 -8.17 -6.58
N GLN A 145 -3.78 -7.82 -6.61
CA GLN A 145 -4.26 -6.59 -5.97
C GLN A 145 -3.98 -6.58 -4.47
N GLN A 146 -4.25 -7.68 -3.77
CA GLN A 146 -3.96 -7.82 -2.34
C GLN A 146 -2.46 -7.77 -2.03
N LEU A 147 -1.60 -8.27 -2.92
CA LEU A 147 -0.14 -8.22 -2.76
C LEU A 147 0.42 -6.81 -3.01
N LEU A 148 -0.16 -6.03 -3.93
CA LEU A 148 0.34 -4.70 -4.28
C LEU A 148 -0.19 -3.61 -3.35
N SER A 149 -1.48 -3.68 -3.01
CA SER A 149 -2.17 -2.71 -2.16
C SER A 149 -2.93 -3.44 -1.04
N PRO A 150 -2.22 -4.02 -0.07
CA PRO A 150 -2.86 -4.77 1.01
C PRO A 150 -3.60 -3.85 2.00
N ASP A 151 -4.85 -4.17 2.34
CA ASP A 151 -5.56 -3.49 3.44
C ASP A 151 -5.00 -3.88 4.81
N ARG A 152 -4.62 -5.15 4.94
CA ARG A 152 -4.02 -5.74 6.16
C ARG A 152 -2.65 -6.30 5.84
N TYR A 153 -1.62 -5.71 6.44
CA TYR A 153 -0.24 -6.01 6.06
C TYR A 153 0.75 -6.03 7.23
N ALA A 154 1.88 -6.69 6.99
CA ALA A 154 3.11 -6.50 7.74
C ALA A 154 4.00 -5.48 7.01
N ARG A 155 4.60 -4.56 7.76
CA ARG A 155 5.62 -3.63 7.22
C ARG A 155 7.00 -4.25 7.41
N LEU A 156 7.66 -4.59 6.33
CA LEU A 156 8.93 -5.32 6.34
C LEU A 156 10.04 -4.46 5.74
N THR A 157 11.24 -4.54 6.32
CA THR A 157 12.44 -3.90 5.75
C THR A 157 13.24 -4.93 4.96
N LEU A 158 13.69 -4.54 3.76
CA LEU A 158 14.51 -5.43 2.93
C LEU A 158 15.87 -5.73 3.58
N GLU A 159 16.40 -4.76 4.33
CA GLU A 159 17.60 -4.92 5.17
C GLU A 159 17.44 -6.11 6.12
N SER A 160 16.38 -6.15 6.93
CA SER A 160 16.16 -7.25 7.88
C SER A 160 15.92 -8.59 7.17
N ILE A 161 15.18 -8.60 6.07
CA ILE A 161 14.94 -9.81 5.26
C ILE A 161 16.26 -10.43 4.75
N THR A 162 17.22 -9.60 4.34
CA THR A 162 18.49 -10.08 3.77
C THR A 162 19.49 -10.51 4.85
N GLN A 163 19.42 -9.95 6.06
CA GLN A 163 20.29 -10.32 7.19
C GLN A 163 19.91 -11.67 7.83
N LEU A 164 18.65 -12.12 7.70
CA LEU A 164 18.18 -13.40 8.23
C LEU A 164 18.62 -14.58 7.35
N ARG A 165 19.29 -15.56 7.96
CA ARG A 165 19.92 -16.73 7.31
C ARG A 165 19.11 -18.01 7.47
N THR A 166 18.21 -18.11 8.43
CA THR A 166 17.34 -19.29 8.60
C THR A 166 15.91 -19.04 8.13
N HIS A 167 15.25 -20.09 7.64
CA HIS A 167 13.85 -19.99 7.17
C HIS A 167 12.93 -19.62 8.34
N ALA A 168 13.15 -20.26 9.50
CA ALA A 168 12.36 -20.03 10.70
C ALA A 168 12.47 -18.59 11.20
N ALA A 169 13.67 -18.00 11.21
CA ALA A 169 13.82 -16.60 11.58
C ALA A 169 13.13 -15.67 10.58
N LEU A 170 13.28 -15.91 9.28
CA LEU A 170 12.62 -15.09 8.25
C LEU A 170 11.09 -15.18 8.35
N ALA A 171 10.53 -16.37 8.46
CA ALA A 171 9.09 -16.57 8.62
C ALA A 171 8.55 -15.96 9.92
N LEU A 172 9.25 -16.15 11.04
CA LEU A 172 8.85 -15.57 12.33
C LEU A 172 8.95 -14.04 12.32
N TYR A 173 9.99 -13.47 11.72
CA TYR A 173 10.14 -12.03 11.53
C TYR A 173 8.95 -11.44 10.77
N GLU A 174 8.60 -12.03 9.64
CA GLU A 174 7.46 -11.56 8.82
C GLU A 174 6.15 -11.55 9.62
N ILE A 175 5.89 -12.62 10.40
CA ILE A 175 4.71 -12.70 11.26
C ILE A 175 4.77 -11.64 12.35
N CYS A 176 5.89 -11.54 13.06
CA CYS A 176 6.06 -10.60 14.18
C CYS A 176 5.97 -9.14 13.74
N ALA A 177 6.52 -8.77 12.59
CA ALA A 177 6.51 -7.41 12.07
C ALA A 177 5.10 -6.83 11.90
N ARG A 178 4.10 -7.68 11.65
CA ARG A 178 2.68 -7.28 11.61
C ARG A 178 2.17 -6.74 12.95
N TYR A 179 2.67 -7.28 14.06
CA TYR A 179 2.15 -7.00 15.40
C TYR A 179 2.96 -5.96 16.16
N VAL A 180 3.98 -5.36 15.54
CA VAL A 180 4.87 -4.42 16.22
C VAL A 180 4.15 -3.13 16.65
N ASP A 181 3.12 -2.70 15.91
CA ASP A 181 2.29 -1.53 16.27
C ASP A 181 0.93 -1.91 16.86
N ASN A 182 0.67 -3.21 17.07
CA ASN A 182 -0.55 -3.66 17.72
C ASN A 182 -0.54 -3.19 19.19
N PRO A 183 -1.63 -2.64 19.76
CA PRO A 183 -1.63 -2.16 21.15
C PRO A 183 -1.16 -3.18 22.19
N GLY A 184 -1.40 -4.47 21.92
CA GLY A 184 -0.95 -5.56 22.79
C GLY A 184 0.49 -6.02 22.56
N HIS A 185 1.17 -5.55 21.51
CA HIS A 185 2.52 -5.95 21.08
C HIS A 185 2.71 -7.47 21.03
N LYS A 186 1.64 -8.20 20.70
CA LYS A 186 1.58 -9.66 20.74
C LYS A 186 1.04 -10.19 19.43
N THR A 187 1.63 -11.29 18.97
CA THR A 187 1.09 -12.08 17.86
C THR A 187 -0.26 -12.67 18.23
N ALA A 188 -1.03 -13.14 17.24
CA ALA A 188 -2.12 -14.07 17.52
C ALA A 188 -1.61 -15.27 18.32
N ARG A 189 -2.44 -15.74 19.25
CA ARG A 189 -2.21 -17.00 19.96
C ARG A 189 -2.63 -18.13 19.03
N GLN A 190 -1.74 -19.08 18.79
CA GLN A 190 -2.02 -20.24 17.96
C GLN A 190 -1.37 -21.49 18.54
N HIS A 191 -1.97 -22.65 18.25
CA HIS A 191 -1.43 -23.94 18.64
C HIS A 191 -0.02 -24.13 18.06
N TRP A 192 0.94 -24.68 18.81
CA TRP A 192 2.34 -24.80 18.32
C TRP A 192 2.48 -25.63 17.04
N ARG A 193 1.54 -26.56 16.80
CA ARG A 193 1.42 -27.34 15.55
C ARG A 193 1.05 -26.49 14.33
N TRP A 194 0.42 -25.33 14.50
CA TRP A 194 0.22 -24.36 13.42
C TRP A 194 1.54 -23.65 13.07
N TRP A 195 2.27 -23.21 14.10
CA TRP A 195 3.55 -22.51 13.91
C TRP A 195 4.61 -23.38 13.23
N ARG A 196 4.66 -24.66 13.57
CA ARG A 196 5.74 -25.56 13.12
C ARG A 196 5.87 -25.67 11.59
N PRO A 197 4.84 -26.03 10.82
CA PRO A 197 4.95 -26.10 9.36
C PRO A 197 5.25 -24.74 8.73
N VAL A 198 4.66 -23.66 9.26
CA VAL A 198 4.91 -22.28 8.79
C VAL A 198 6.37 -21.87 8.99
N LEU A 199 6.95 -22.11 10.16
CA LEU A 199 8.33 -21.74 10.47
C LEU A 199 9.36 -22.69 9.84
N CYS A 200 9.03 -23.97 9.66
CA CYS A 200 9.91 -24.94 9.01
C CYS A 200 9.84 -24.90 7.47
N GLY A 201 8.81 -24.28 6.90
CA GLY A 201 8.60 -24.20 5.45
C GLY A 201 8.26 -25.54 4.81
N GLN A 202 7.80 -26.53 5.58
CA GLN A 202 7.43 -27.85 5.09
C GLN A 202 6.24 -28.38 5.86
N ALA A 203 5.35 -29.13 5.18
CA ALA A 203 4.26 -29.81 5.86
C ALA A 203 4.80 -30.80 6.89
N TYR A 204 4.06 -30.98 7.97
CA TYR A 204 4.47 -31.83 9.08
C TYR A 204 3.33 -32.78 9.46
N ASP A 205 3.69 -33.98 9.90
CA ASP A 205 2.76 -34.96 10.44
C ASP A 205 2.38 -34.57 11.88
N GLU A 206 1.12 -34.17 12.10
CA GLU A 206 0.64 -33.62 13.37
C GLU A 206 0.78 -34.59 14.55
N GLU A 207 0.78 -35.89 14.26
CA GLU A 207 0.96 -36.96 15.25
C GLU A 207 2.42 -37.12 15.68
N LYS A 208 3.37 -36.54 14.92
CA LYS A 208 4.80 -36.71 15.15
C LYS A 208 5.43 -35.45 15.74
N GLY A 209 6.33 -35.67 16.68
CA GLY A 209 7.20 -34.63 17.23
C GLY A 209 6.62 -33.87 18.41
N GLU A 210 7.57 -33.31 19.15
CA GLU A 210 7.33 -32.77 20.48
C GLU A 210 7.68 -31.29 20.51
N TYR A 211 6.88 -30.53 21.27
CA TYR A 211 7.09 -29.11 21.44
C TYR A 211 8.50 -28.77 21.95
N ARG A 212 9.08 -29.61 22.82
CA ARG A 212 10.43 -29.39 23.38
C ARG A 212 11.50 -29.27 22.28
N TYR A 213 11.49 -30.15 21.29
CA TYR A 213 12.44 -30.11 20.18
C TYR A 213 12.15 -28.94 19.25
N PHE A 214 10.87 -28.66 18.96
CA PHE A 214 10.50 -27.49 18.18
C PHE A 214 10.97 -26.19 18.82
N LYS A 215 10.80 -26.05 20.15
CA LYS A 215 11.29 -24.89 20.90
C LYS A 215 12.80 -24.76 20.85
N ARG A 216 13.54 -25.85 21.11
CA ARG A 216 15.02 -25.85 21.16
C ARG A 216 15.65 -25.63 19.79
N ASP A 217 15.16 -26.33 18.76
CA ASP A 217 15.83 -26.43 17.47
C ASP A 217 15.34 -25.40 16.46
N VAL A 218 14.15 -24.82 16.67
CA VAL A 218 13.52 -23.89 15.73
C VAL A 218 13.24 -22.53 16.38
N LEU A 219 12.45 -22.49 17.46
CA LEU A 219 12.00 -21.21 18.03
C LEU A 219 13.13 -20.41 18.65
N GLN A 220 13.93 -21.01 19.53
CA GLN A 220 15.00 -20.31 20.24
C GLN A 220 16.09 -19.77 19.28
N PRO A 221 16.59 -20.56 18.31
CA PRO A 221 17.53 -20.03 17.31
C PRO A 221 16.93 -18.91 16.47
N ALA A 222 15.67 -19.06 16.02
CA ALA A 222 14.99 -18.04 15.22
C ALA A 222 14.83 -16.72 16.00
N ILE A 223 14.39 -16.79 17.26
CA ILE A 223 14.27 -15.60 18.13
C ILE A 223 15.63 -14.93 18.32
N ALA A 224 16.67 -15.71 18.63
CA ALA A 224 18.01 -15.17 18.85
C ALA A 224 18.55 -14.47 17.59
N GLU A 225 18.30 -15.05 16.41
CA GLU A 225 18.71 -14.48 15.13
C GLU A 225 17.98 -13.15 14.84
N ILE A 226 16.65 -13.11 15.00
CA ILE A 226 15.85 -11.87 14.82
C ILE A 226 16.34 -10.78 15.77
N ASN A 227 16.52 -11.13 17.05
CA ASN A 227 16.98 -10.21 18.07
C ASN A 227 18.41 -9.71 17.85
N SER A 228 19.22 -10.39 17.04
CA SER A 228 20.58 -9.95 16.73
C SER A 228 20.61 -9.10 15.46
N ASN A 229 19.83 -9.47 14.44
CA ASN A 229 20.02 -9.01 13.07
C ASN A 229 18.87 -8.16 12.50
N THR A 230 17.89 -7.77 13.31
CA THR A 230 16.75 -6.97 12.81
C THR A 230 16.45 -5.79 13.73
N GLU A 231 15.55 -4.92 13.30
CA GLU A 231 14.99 -3.82 14.08
C GLU A 231 14.04 -4.28 15.21
N LEU A 232 13.58 -5.54 15.16
CA LEU A 232 12.61 -6.10 16.10
C LEU A 232 13.29 -6.77 17.30
N GLN A 233 12.63 -6.66 18.45
CA GLN A 233 12.86 -7.46 19.63
C GLN A 233 11.66 -8.41 19.80
N VAL A 234 11.92 -9.71 19.70
CA VAL A 234 10.94 -10.78 19.81
C VAL A 234 11.21 -11.61 21.06
N ARG A 235 10.16 -11.94 21.79
CA ARG A 235 10.21 -12.82 22.97
C ARG A 235 9.08 -13.84 22.91
N LEU A 236 9.39 -15.10 23.20
CA LEU A 236 8.38 -16.12 23.44
C LEU A 236 7.71 -15.87 24.80
N LEU A 237 6.39 -15.72 24.81
CA LEU A 237 5.59 -15.57 26.03
C LEU A 237 5.43 -16.91 26.77
N PRO A 238 4.98 -16.89 28.04
CA PRO A 238 4.63 -18.11 28.76
C PRO A 238 3.70 -19.01 27.94
N GLU A 239 4.06 -20.30 27.90
CA GLU A 239 3.35 -21.33 27.13
C GLU A 239 1.98 -21.61 27.73
N TYR A 240 0.98 -21.78 26.87
CA TYR A 240 -0.34 -22.24 27.29
C TYR A 240 -0.37 -23.76 27.28
N ARG A 241 -1.01 -24.34 28.29
CA ARG A 241 -1.11 -25.79 28.46
C ARG A 241 -2.51 -26.27 28.12
N GLU A 242 -2.58 -27.49 27.62
CA GLU A 242 -3.84 -28.21 27.48
C GLU A 242 -4.47 -28.50 28.86
N ARG A 243 -5.70 -29.02 28.82
CA ARG A 243 -6.46 -29.39 30.04
C ARG A 243 -5.74 -30.42 30.91
N ASP A 244 -4.84 -31.20 30.32
CA ASP A 244 -4.01 -32.18 31.03
C ASP A 244 -2.86 -31.56 31.84
N ASN A 245 -2.63 -30.24 31.70
CA ASN A 245 -1.55 -29.44 32.28
C ASN A 245 -0.13 -29.97 32.02
N LYS A 246 0.03 -30.94 31.11
CA LYS A 246 1.31 -31.57 30.75
C LYS A 246 1.74 -31.16 29.35
N THR A 247 0.78 -31.06 28.45
CA THR A 247 1.01 -30.79 27.03
C THR A 247 0.90 -29.30 26.76
N ILE A 248 1.85 -28.75 25.99
CA ILE A 248 1.76 -27.37 25.53
C ILE A 248 0.77 -27.32 24.37
N SER A 249 -0.23 -26.44 24.47
CA SER A 249 -1.21 -26.19 23.42
C SER A 249 -0.75 -25.05 22.52
N ASP A 250 -0.72 -23.84 23.08
CA ASP A 250 -0.56 -22.62 22.31
C ASP A 250 0.70 -21.87 22.70
N ILE A 251 1.23 -21.16 21.71
CA ILE A 251 2.33 -20.23 21.87
C ILE A 251 1.98 -18.88 21.28
N GLN A 252 2.67 -17.87 21.78
CA GLN A 252 2.48 -16.48 21.41
C GLN A 252 3.81 -15.75 21.57
N PHE A 253 4.05 -14.75 20.73
CA PHE A 253 5.25 -13.94 20.79
C PHE A 253 4.89 -12.50 21.14
N GLU A 254 5.73 -11.88 21.96
CA GLU A 254 5.73 -10.45 22.22
C GLU A 254 6.77 -9.79 21.30
N VAL A 255 6.43 -8.64 20.74
CA VAL A 255 7.19 -7.98 19.68
C VAL A 255 7.26 -6.48 19.89
N HIS A 256 8.47 -5.93 19.97
CA HIS A 256 8.72 -4.50 20.08
C HIS A 256 9.75 -4.04 19.06
N LEU A 257 9.76 -2.75 18.72
CA LEU A 257 10.92 -2.13 18.08
C LEU A 257 12.04 -1.98 19.12
N LYS A 258 13.28 -2.30 18.76
CA LYS A 258 14.44 -2.03 19.64
C LYS A 258 14.60 -0.53 19.86
N ALA A 259 15.03 -0.10 21.05
CA ALA A 259 15.18 1.32 21.41
C ALA A 259 16.00 2.16 20.39
N ARG A 260 17.10 1.61 19.85
CA ARG A 260 17.90 2.28 18.81
C ARG A 260 17.11 2.48 17.50
N SER A 261 16.23 1.55 17.17
CA SER A 261 15.32 1.64 16.03
C SER A 261 14.12 2.53 16.33
N GLN A 262 13.64 2.55 17.58
CA GLN A 262 12.64 3.50 18.05
C GLN A 262 13.16 4.94 17.99
N ALA A 263 14.46 5.20 18.18
CA ALA A 263 15.04 6.53 17.99
C ALA A 263 15.04 6.95 16.50
N LYS A 264 15.30 6.03 15.56
CA LYS A 264 15.17 6.30 14.11
C LYS A 264 13.71 6.55 13.72
N VAL A 265 12.77 5.76 14.24
CA VAL A 265 11.32 5.96 14.04
C VAL A 265 10.81 7.18 14.81
N GLY A 266 11.41 7.52 15.94
CA GLY A 266 11.08 8.64 16.83
C GLY A 266 11.62 9.98 16.33
N ILE A 267 12.63 9.99 15.45
CA ILE A 267 12.95 11.17 14.63
C ILE A 267 11.80 11.45 13.64
N GLN A 268 11.11 10.42 13.14
CA GLN A 268 9.88 10.56 12.34
C GLN A 268 8.60 10.72 13.18
N LYS A 269 8.65 10.38 14.47
CA LYS A 269 7.54 10.50 15.44
C LYS A 269 7.99 11.23 16.71
N LYS A 270 8.55 12.44 16.63
CA LYS A 270 8.73 13.24 17.85
C LYS A 270 7.34 13.61 18.41
N PRO A 271 7.00 13.23 19.66
CA PRO A 271 5.98 13.94 20.43
C PRO A 271 6.46 15.38 20.62
N LEU A 272 5.52 16.33 20.63
CA LEU A 272 5.78 17.76 20.60
C LEU A 272 6.76 18.20 21.70
N GLU A 273 8.03 18.40 21.35
CA GLU A 273 8.95 19.17 22.17
C GLU A 273 8.63 20.66 21.93
N LYS A 274 8.01 21.27 22.95
CA LYS A 274 7.50 22.65 23.05
C LYS A 274 6.09 22.85 22.49
N VAL A 275 5.10 22.44 23.28
CA VAL A 275 3.71 22.94 23.18
C VAL A 275 3.59 24.04 24.22
N GLN A 276 3.41 25.30 23.80
CA GLN A 276 2.96 26.35 24.70
C GLN A 276 1.46 26.14 24.97
N ASP A 277 0.93 26.55 26.13
CA ASP A 277 -0.49 26.32 26.48
C ASP A 277 -1.49 26.83 25.42
N GLY A 278 -1.07 27.79 24.58
CA GLY A 278 -1.84 28.27 23.42
C GLY A 278 -2.01 27.25 22.30
N ASP A 279 -1.04 26.36 22.08
CA ASP A 279 -1.03 25.39 20.97
C ASP A 279 -2.10 24.30 21.17
N LEU A 280 -2.36 23.92 22.43
CA LEU A 280 -3.43 22.98 22.81
C LEU A 280 -4.82 23.56 22.56
N GLN A 281 -4.98 24.89 22.73
CA GLN A 281 -6.25 25.57 22.49
C GLN A 281 -6.59 25.61 20.99
N ILE A 282 -5.59 25.86 20.14
CA ILE A 282 -5.76 25.94 18.68
C ILE A 282 -6.11 24.55 18.10
N ILE A 283 -5.43 23.48 18.56
CA ILE A 283 -5.74 22.11 18.15
C ILE A 283 -7.13 21.69 18.67
N GLY A 284 -7.48 22.06 19.91
CA GLY A 284 -8.80 21.80 20.48
C GLY A 284 -9.95 22.45 19.69
N ARG A 285 -9.72 23.65 19.15
CA ARG A 285 -10.66 24.34 18.25
C ARG A 285 -10.86 23.59 16.92
N ALA A 286 -9.77 23.10 16.31
CA ALA A 286 -9.86 22.29 15.09
C ALA A 286 -10.65 20.99 15.32
N VAL A 287 -10.44 20.34 16.46
CA VAL A 287 -11.21 19.14 16.85
C VAL A 287 -12.69 19.46 17.04
N LYS A 288 -13.01 20.59 17.69
CA LYS A 288 -14.40 21.05 17.84
C LYS A 288 -15.06 21.42 16.51
N ALA A 289 -14.28 21.88 15.54
CA ALA A 289 -14.71 22.15 14.16
C ALA A 289 -14.84 20.88 13.30
N GLY A 290 -14.59 19.68 13.86
CA GLY A 290 -14.78 18.40 13.18
C GLY A 290 -13.54 17.86 12.46
N VAL A 291 -12.34 18.41 12.72
CA VAL A 291 -11.07 17.89 12.21
C VAL A 291 -10.51 16.83 13.18
N PRO A 292 -10.19 15.60 12.74
CA PRO A 292 -9.62 14.59 13.62
C PRO A 292 -8.32 15.07 14.29
N GLN A 293 -8.15 14.78 15.58
CA GLN A 293 -7.02 15.28 16.37
C GLN A 293 -5.65 14.99 15.73
N ALA A 294 -5.43 13.75 15.28
CA ALA A 294 -4.18 13.36 14.63
C ALA A 294 -3.89 14.15 13.34
N ASP A 295 -4.94 14.52 12.61
CA ASP A 295 -4.84 15.28 11.37
C ASP A 295 -4.63 16.78 11.65
N ALA A 296 -5.31 17.33 12.67
CA ALA A 296 -5.10 18.69 13.14
C ALA A 296 -3.67 18.91 13.64
N GLU A 297 -3.14 17.98 14.45
CA GLU A 297 -1.74 18.01 14.90
C GLU A 297 -0.75 17.93 13.73
N ARG A 298 -1.05 17.13 12.70
CA ARG A 298 -0.21 17.02 11.51
C ARG A 298 -0.20 18.33 10.71
N LEU A 299 -1.36 18.92 10.46
CA LEU A 299 -1.51 20.18 9.73
C LEU A 299 -0.87 21.36 10.49
N TYR A 300 -1.02 21.39 11.81
CA TYR A 300 -0.38 22.38 12.68
C TYR A 300 1.16 22.32 12.57
N ARG A 301 1.73 21.11 12.60
CA ARG A 301 3.19 20.91 12.46
C ARG A 301 3.71 21.28 11.06
N SER A 302 2.93 21.01 10.00
CA SER A 302 3.39 21.23 8.63
C SER A 302 3.25 22.68 8.16
N HIS A 303 2.33 23.45 8.72
CA HIS A 303 2.06 24.83 8.29
C HIS A 303 2.41 25.90 9.35
N GLY A 304 2.68 25.51 10.60
CA GLY A 304 3.00 26.43 11.68
C GLY A 304 1.75 27.04 12.35
N ALA A 305 1.93 27.61 13.54
CA ALA A 305 0.84 28.05 14.41
C ALA A 305 -0.04 29.15 13.79
N GLU A 306 0.58 30.20 13.25
CA GLU A 306 -0.09 31.40 12.74
C GLU A 306 -0.93 31.10 11.48
N ALA A 307 -0.37 30.36 10.53
CA ALA A 307 -1.10 29.97 9.31
C ALA A 307 -2.24 29.00 9.62
N PHE A 308 -2.01 28.06 10.54
CA PHE A 308 -3.02 27.10 10.97
C PHE A 308 -4.20 27.79 11.68
N GLU A 309 -3.91 28.71 12.60
CA GLU A 309 -4.95 29.45 13.33
C GLU A 309 -5.78 30.36 12.41
N ASN A 310 -5.14 31.08 11.50
CA ASN A 310 -5.84 31.94 10.53
C ASN A 310 -6.80 31.15 9.63
N LYS A 311 -6.37 29.98 9.13
CA LYS A 311 -7.20 29.13 8.27
C LYS A 311 -8.24 28.32 9.03
N LEU A 312 -7.98 28.02 10.30
CA LEU A 312 -8.97 27.45 11.20
C LEU A 312 -10.12 28.43 11.46
N ALA A 313 -9.84 29.72 11.66
CA ALA A 313 -10.88 30.76 11.78
C ALA A 313 -11.75 30.86 10.51
N GLU A 314 -11.16 30.67 9.33
CA GLU A 314 -11.87 30.65 8.05
C GLU A 314 -12.79 29.41 7.93
N LEU A 315 -12.33 28.23 8.36
CA LEU A 315 -13.16 27.03 8.48
C LEU A 315 -14.32 27.24 9.48
N GLU A 316 -14.04 27.79 10.67
CA GLU A 316 -15.06 28.07 11.69
C GLU A 316 -16.12 29.06 11.18
N ASN A 317 -15.71 30.08 10.42
CA ASN A 317 -16.61 31.02 9.74
C ASN A 317 -17.45 30.34 8.66
N ARG A 318 -16.86 29.43 7.87
CA ARG A 318 -17.61 28.67 6.86
C ARG A 318 -18.63 27.72 7.48
N ILE A 319 -18.30 27.12 8.62
CA ILE A 319 -19.21 26.27 9.40
C ILE A 319 -20.35 27.10 10.00
N SER A 320 -20.09 28.32 10.46
CA SER A 320 -21.13 29.19 11.03
C SER A 320 -22.06 29.79 9.96
N MET A 321 -21.62 29.90 8.70
CA MET A 321 -22.43 30.35 7.55
C MET A 321 -23.40 29.28 6.99
N ASN A 322 -23.68 28.21 7.76
CA ASN A 322 -24.47 27.03 7.38
C ASN A 322 -25.89 27.32 6.82
N LEU A 323 -26.40 28.55 6.96
CA LEU A 323 -27.70 28.96 6.45
C LEU A 323 -27.76 29.30 4.95
N LYS A 324 -26.62 29.47 4.25
CA LYS A 324 -26.63 29.93 2.83
C LYS A 324 -25.92 29.02 1.82
N LEU A 325 -24.97 28.18 2.22
CA LEU A 325 -24.12 27.41 1.30
C LEU A 325 -24.03 25.89 1.59
N GLY A 326 -24.90 25.37 2.47
CA GLY A 326 -24.88 23.94 2.86
C GLY A 326 -23.72 23.56 3.80
N PRO A 327 -23.84 22.39 4.46
CA PRO A 327 -22.91 21.94 5.48
C PRO A 327 -21.54 21.54 4.91
N VAL A 328 -20.48 21.76 5.70
CA VAL A 328 -19.13 21.29 5.36
C VAL A 328 -19.05 19.81 5.70
N GLU A 329 -19.17 18.93 4.69
CA GLU A 329 -19.15 17.47 4.89
C GLU A 329 -17.78 16.94 5.33
N ASN A 330 -16.68 17.63 4.98
CA ASN A 330 -15.33 17.24 5.35
C ASN A 330 -14.49 18.44 5.84
N PRO A 331 -14.57 18.78 7.14
CA PRO A 331 -13.81 19.89 7.73
C PRO A 331 -12.29 19.74 7.60
N TYR A 332 -11.76 18.51 7.69
CA TYR A 332 -10.34 18.25 7.51
C TYR A 332 -9.88 18.51 6.07
N GLY A 333 -10.63 18.00 5.09
CA GLY A 333 -10.35 18.23 3.67
C GLY A 333 -10.35 19.71 3.32
N TYR A 334 -11.31 20.47 3.87
CA TYR A 334 -11.41 21.91 3.70
C TYR A 334 -10.27 22.68 4.36
N LEU A 335 -9.91 22.35 5.60
CA LEU A 335 -8.77 23.01 6.27
C LEU A 335 -7.46 22.73 5.54
N ARG A 336 -7.28 21.50 5.04
CA ARG A 336 -6.11 21.11 4.26
C ARG A 336 -6.01 21.86 2.92
N THR A 337 -7.12 22.12 2.23
CA THR A 337 -7.10 22.91 0.99
C THR A 337 -6.78 24.38 1.26
N LEU A 338 -7.36 24.96 2.32
CA LEU A 338 -7.06 26.32 2.76
C LEU A 338 -5.59 26.52 3.15
N LEU A 339 -4.97 25.52 3.77
CA LEU A 339 -3.56 25.56 4.16
C LEU A 339 -2.59 25.30 2.99
N ARG A 340 -3.07 24.70 1.89
CA ARG A 340 -2.28 24.38 0.70
C ARG A 340 -2.31 25.49 -0.36
N ASN A 341 -3.38 26.28 -0.40
CA ASN A 341 -3.50 27.47 -1.23
C ASN A 341 -3.31 28.71 -0.36
N PRO A 342 -2.08 29.27 -0.26
CA PRO A 342 -1.93 30.63 0.24
C PRO A 342 -2.60 31.56 -0.77
N ILE A 343 -3.86 31.91 -0.53
CA ILE A 343 -4.48 33.06 -1.19
C ILE A 343 -3.67 34.26 -0.70
N GLN A 344 -2.79 34.76 -1.57
CA GLN A 344 -2.12 36.04 -1.35
C GLN A 344 -3.21 37.11 -1.29
N GLU A 345 -3.47 37.63 -0.10
CA GLU A 345 -4.02 38.98 -0.04
C GLU A 345 -2.98 39.96 -0.60
N PRO A 346 -3.41 40.97 -1.37
CA PRO A 346 -2.50 41.83 -2.11
C PRO A 346 -1.87 42.86 -1.17
N THR A 347 -0.65 42.59 -0.71
CA THR A 347 0.20 43.62 -0.12
C THR A 347 1.56 43.65 -0.80
N GLY A 348 1.71 44.61 -1.72
CA GLY A 348 2.89 45.47 -1.85
C GLY A 348 4.25 44.85 -2.16
N GLN A 349 4.63 44.91 -3.44
CA GLN A 349 5.96 45.20 -3.99
C GLN A 349 7.21 44.51 -3.39
N SER A 350 7.84 43.60 -4.17
CA SER A 350 9.20 43.83 -4.71
C SER A 350 9.74 42.65 -5.55
N GLY A 351 9.98 42.93 -6.84
CA GLY A 351 11.23 42.67 -7.59
C GLY A 351 11.83 41.26 -7.76
N LEU A 352 11.89 40.86 -9.06
CA LEU A 352 12.98 40.12 -9.77
C LEU A 352 13.01 38.59 -9.59
N LYS A 353 13.17 37.70 -10.60
CA LYS A 353 13.48 37.74 -12.05
C LYS A 353 12.99 36.40 -12.66
N GLN A 354 12.47 36.43 -13.90
CA GLN A 354 12.05 35.25 -14.68
C GLN A 354 13.23 34.57 -15.40
N ALA A 355 13.18 33.25 -15.52
CA ALA A 355 13.95 32.47 -16.48
C ALA A 355 13.00 31.76 -17.46
N ASP A 356 13.36 31.82 -18.74
CA ASP A 356 12.56 31.50 -19.91
C ASP A 356 12.41 29.99 -20.18
N SER A 357 11.24 29.56 -20.64
CA SER A 357 11.04 28.26 -21.31
C SER A 357 9.92 28.41 -22.36
N PRO A 358 10.01 27.72 -23.52
CA PRO A 358 9.17 28.03 -24.68
C PRO A 358 7.69 27.71 -24.39
N ARG A 359 6.80 28.68 -24.67
CA ARG A 359 5.35 28.53 -24.46
C ARG A 359 4.70 27.74 -25.59
N PRO A 360 3.83 26.74 -25.29
CA PRO A 360 3.05 26.00 -26.29
C PRO A 360 2.04 26.92 -27.01
N THR A 361 1.70 26.58 -28.26
CA THR A 361 0.81 27.40 -29.10
C THR A 361 -0.64 27.31 -28.65
N ALA A 362 -1.45 28.35 -28.92
CA ALA A 362 -2.85 28.41 -28.49
C ALA A 362 -3.71 27.20 -28.94
N LYS A 363 -3.42 26.64 -30.13
CA LYS A 363 -4.08 25.43 -30.64
C LYS A 363 -3.74 24.17 -29.85
N GLU A 364 -2.50 24.03 -29.38
CA GLU A 364 -2.07 22.87 -28.58
C GLU A 364 -2.69 22.90 -27.17
N ILE A 365 -2.86 24.10 -26.59
CA ILE A 365 -3.51 24.29 -25.29
C ILE A 365 -5.00 23.91 -25.38
N GLU A 366 -5.68 24.29 -26.47
CA GLU A 366 -7.10 23.99 -26.67
C GLU A 366 -7.34 22.50 -26.94
N MET A 367 -6.48 21.85 -27.73
CA MET A 367 -6.53 20.40 -27.98
C MET A 367 -6.26 19.58 -26.70
N ASN A 368 -5.32 20.02 -25.86
CA ASN A 368 -5.06 19.38 -24.58
C ASN A 368 -6.25 19.51 -23.61
N LYS A 369 -6.93 20.66 -23.58
CA LYS A 369 -8.13 20.85 -22.75
C LYS A 369 -9.29 19.94 -23.19
N ALA A 370 -9.54 19.81 -24.48
CA ALA A 370 -10.58 18.91 -25.01
C ALA A 370 -10.29 17.44 -24.67
N ALA A 371 -9.03 17.00 -24.83
CA ALA A 371 -8.61 15.65 -24.48
C ALA A 371 -8.70 15.35 -22.97
N LEU A 372 -8.43 16.34 -22.12
CA LEU A 372 -8.58 16.21 -20.66
C LEU A 372 -10.06 16.15 -20.26
N HIS A 373 -10.91 16.94 -20.90
CA HIS A 373 -12.35 16.91 -20.68
C HIS A 373 -12.97 15.57 -21.09
N GLU A 374 -12.55 15.00 -22.21
CA GLU A 374 -13.01 13.68 -22.67
C GLU A 374 -12.56 12.57 -21.71
N GLU A 375 -11.32 12.61 -21.25
CA GLU A 375 -10.78 11.66 -20.27
C GLU A 375 -11.51 11.76 -18.92
N TRP A 376 -11.79 12.98 -18.45
CA TRP A 376 -12.60 13.20 -17.26
C TRP A 376 -13.99 12.58 -17.40
N LEU A 377 -14.68 12.87 -18.51
CA LEU A 377 -16.04 12.40 -18.75
C LEU A 377 -16.08 10.87 -18.84
N ARG A 378 -15.03 10.25 -19.39
CA ARG A 378 -14.86 8.81 -19.42
C ARG A 378 -14.76 8.23 -18.00
N ARG A 379 -13.87 8.76 -17.16
CA ARG A 379 -13.71 8.33 -15.76
C ARG A 379 -14.99 8.51 -14.95
N LYS A 380 -15.69 9.64 -15.12
CA LYS A 380 -16.97 9.90 -14.46
C LYS A 380 -18.05 8.89 -14.87
N LYS A 381 -18.13 8.54 -16.16
CA LYS A 381 -19.04 7.49 -16.65
C LYS A 381 -18.70 6.09 -16.15
N ASP A 382 -17.42 5.79 -15.89
CA ASP A 382 -16.99 4.53 -15.28
C ASP A 382 -17.39 4.49 -13.79
N GLU A 383 -17.19 5.59 -13.06
CA GLU A 383 -17.60 5.76 -11.66
C GLU A 383 -19.12 5.58 -11.48
N LEU A 384 -19.94 6.25 -12.29
CA LEU A 384 -21.40 6.14 -12.24
C LEU A 384 -21.88 4.69 -12.41
N ARG A 385 -21.20 3.91 -13.26
CA ARG A 385 -21.53 2.50 -13.47
C ARG A 385 -21.08 1.61 -12.31
N ALA A 386 -19.97 1.93 -11.66
CA ALA A 386 -19.54 1.22 -10.46
C ALA A 386 -20.54 1.44 -9.31
N VAL A 387 -20.96 2.70 -9.08
CA VAL A 387 -21.98 3.05 -8.07
C VAL A 387 -23.30 2.33 -8.35
N PHE A 388 -23.74 2.25 -9.61
CA PHE A 388 -24.93 1.48 -9.98
C PHE A 388 -24.80 -0.01 -9.66
N GLN A 389 -23.63 -0.63 -9.91
CA GLN A 389 -23.40 -2.05 -9.62
C GLN A 389 -23.38 -2.38 -8.12
N GLU A 390 -23.02 -1.40 -7.29
CA GLU A 390 -22.99 -1.52 -5.83
C GLU A 390 -24.36 -1.23 -5.18
N SER A 391 -25.32 -0.70 -5.95
CA SER A 391 -26.67 -0.40 -5.45
C SER A 391 -27.50 -1.68 -5.23
N PRO A 392 -28.47 -1.70 -4.31
CA PRO A 392 -29.35 -2.85 -4.09
C PRO A 392 -30.09 -3.30 -5.36
N GLU A 393 -30.40 -4.60 -5.49
CA GLU A 393 -31.04 -5.17 -6.70
C GLU A 393 -32.39 -4.49 -7.03
N ASP A 394 -33.15 -4.07 -6.01
CA ASP A 394 -34.43 -3.40 -6.18
C ASP A 394 -34.27 -2.01 -6.85
N GLU A 395 -33.27 -1.24 -6.42
CA GLU A 395 -32.94 0.07 -6.99
C GLU A 395 -32.35 -0.07 -8.40
N GLN A 396 -31.54 -1.12 -8.63
CA GLN A 396 -31.02 -1.42 -9.95
C GLN A 396 -32.16 -1.69 -10.95
N GLN A 397 -33.16 -2.48 -10.55
CA GLN A 397 -34.32 -2.78 -11.40
C GLN A 397 -35.15 -1.53 -11.70
N GLU A 398 -35.35 -0.65 -10.71
CA GLU A 398 -36.06 0.60 -10.90
C GLU A 398 -35.35 1.53 -11.88
N LEU A 399 -34.03 1.72 -11.72
CA LEU A 399 -33.21 2.55 -12.61
C LEU A 399 -33.17 2.00 -14.04
N LEU A 400 -33.11 0.67 -14.20
CA LEU A 400 -33.17 0.02 -15.51
C LEU A 400 -34.53 0.20 -16.18
N ALA A 401 -35.63 0.15 -15.43
CA ALA A 401 -36.98 0.39 -15.94
C ALA A 401 -37.15 1.85 -16.39
N ARG A 402 -36.68 2.81 -15.60
CA ARG A 402 -36.69 4.24 -15.95
C ARG A 402 -35.83 4.54 -17.17
N PHE A 403 -34.64 3.96 -17.26
CA PHE A 403 -33.78 4.08 -18.44
C PHE A 403 -34.43 3.48 -19.69
N ARG A 404 -35.08 2.32 -19.56
CA ARG A 404 -35.81 1.71 -20.67
C ARG A 404 -36.96 2.58 -21.18
N ALA A 405 -37.60 3.34 -20.29
CA ALA A 405 -38.65 4.30 -20.64
C ALA A 405 -38.09 5.59 -21.28
N SER A 406 -36.86 5.98 -20.97
CA SER A 406 -36.20 7.15 -21.57
C SER A 406 -35.65 6.89 -22.98
N LEU A 407 -35.45 5.63 -23.37
CA LEU A 407 -35.04 5.25 -24.72
C LEU A 407 -36.16 5.47 -25.76
N THR A 408 -35.90 6.29 -26.77
CA THR A 408 -36.81 6.53 -27.91
C THR A 408 -36.39 5.82 -29.20
N ILE A 409 -35.11 5.42 -29.28
CA ILE A 409 -34.50 4.83 -30.48
C ILE A 409 -34.74 3.32 -30.51
N GLN A 410 -35.54 2.84 -31.48
CA GLN A 410 -35.94 1.43 -31.63
C GLN A 410 -34.78 0.42 -31.63
N PRO A 411 -33.65 0.66 -32.35
CA PRO A 411 -32.47 -0.21 -32.24
C PRO A 411 -31.87 -0.30 -30.83
N MET A 412 -31.84 0.78 -30.06
CA MET A 412 -31.30 0.79 -28.70
C MET A 412 -32.22 0.07 -27.72
N ILE A 413 -33.52 0.26 -27.87
CA ILE A 413 -34.56 -0.47 -27.14
C ILE A 413 -34.37 -1.98 -27.32
N LYS A 414 -34.34 -2.46 -28.58
CA LYS A 414 -34.17 -3.89 -28.86
C LYS A 414 -32.86 -4.45 -28.30
N ARG A 415 -31.78 -3.66 -28.34
CA ARG A 415 -30.48 -4.07 -27.82
C ARG A 415 -30.42 -4.10 -26.31
N PHE A 416 -31.07 -3.16 -25.63
CA PHE A 416 -31.20 -3.19 -24.18
C PHE A 416 -32.03 -4.40 -23.73
N ASP A 417 -33.16 -4.65 -24.38
CA ASP A 417 -34.03 -5.79 -24.05
C ASP A 417 -33.32 -7.15 -24.29
N SER A 418 -32.43 -7.23 -25.29
CA SER A 418 -31.70 -8.48 -25.60
C SER A 418 -30.40 -8.68 -24.83
N SER A 419 -29.69 -7.60 -24.50
CA SER A 419 -28.28 -7.65 -24.05
C SER A 419 -27.98 -6.84 -22.80
N GLY A 420 -28.99 -6.18 -22.23
CA GLY A 420 -28.90 -5.40 -21.01
C GLY A 420 -28.11 -4.09 -21.15
N TRP A 421 -27.95 -3.41 -20.01
CA TRP A 421 -27.29 -2.11 -19.92
C TRP A 421 -25.79 -2.15 -20.23
N ASN A 422 -25.12 -3.30 -20.00
CA ASN A 422 -23.67 -3.42 -20.15
C ASN A 422 -23.20 -3.62 -21.61
N HIS A 423 -24.10 -3.68 -22.57
CA HIS A 423 -23.76 -3.78 -23.99
C HIS A 423 -23.09 -2.49 -24.50
N LYS A 424 -22.05 -2.60 -25.35
CA LYS A 424 -21.22 -1.48 -25.84
C LYS A 424 -22.03 -0.29 -26.40
N MET A 425 -23.16 -0.57 -27.06
CA MET A 425 -24.04 0.45 -27.65
C MET A 425 -24.91 1.20 -26.62
N ILE A 426 -25.15 0.59 -25.46
CA ILE A 426 -26.08 1.09 -24.44
C ILE A 426 -25.34 1.68 -23.25
N ARG A 427 -24.18 1.13 -22.94
CA ARG A 427 -23.35 1.46 -21.77
C ARG A 427 -23.12 2.96 -21.58
N ASP A 428 -22.75 3.69 -22.63
CA ASP A 428 -22.44 5.12 -22.53
C ASP A 428 -23.70 5.98 -22.38
N ALA A 429 -24.79 5.57 -23.01
CA ALA A 429 -26.10 6.22 -22.87
C ALA A 429 -26.68 5.99 -21.48
N PHE A 430 -26.50 4.78 -20.93
CA PHE A 430 -26.91 4.45 -19.57
C PHE A 430 -26.12 5.24 -18.53
N ALA A 431 -24.79 5.32 -18.67
CA ALA A 431 -23.98 6.16 -17.78
C ALA A 431 -24.39 7.64 -17.85
N GLY A 432 -24.79 8.13 -19.03
CA GLY A 432 -25.31 9.49 -19.16
C GLY A 432 -26.64 9.72 -18.46
N PHE A 433 -27.55 8.74 -18.54
CA PHE A 433 -28.82 8.76 -17.82
C PHE A 433 -28.61 8.78 -16.30
N LEU A 434 -27.69 7.96 -15.78
CA LEU A 434 -27.35 7.95 -14.35
C LEU A 434 -26.76 9.29 -13.89
N GLY A 435 -25.91 9.90 -14.70
CA GLY A 435 -25.34 11.21 -14.41
C GLY A 435 -26.42 12.29 -14.29
N GLU A 436 -27.38 12.29 -15.21
CA GLU A 436 -28.48 13.26 -15.20
C GLU A 436 -29.46 13.04 -14.03
N GLU A 437 -29.76 11.80 -13.67
CA GLU A 437 -30.62 11.49 -12.51
C GLU A 437 -29.95 11.88 -11.17
N TRP A 438 -28.68 11.54 -10.99
CA TRP A 438 -28.02 11.75 -9.69
C TRP A 438 -27.43 13.14 -9.49
N PHE A 439 -27.00 13.80 -10.57
CA PHE A 439 -26.25 15.05 -10.49
C PHE A 439 -26.88 16.20 -11.32
N GLY A 440 -27.99 15.94 -12.03
CA GLY A 440 -28.71 16.94 -12.82
C GLY A 440 -28.05 17.27 -14.17
N ALA A 441 -28.60 18.25 -14.89
CA ALA A 441 -28.22 18.55 -16.28
C ALA A 441 -26.75 18.97 -16.50
N ASP A 442 -26.04 19.38 -15.43
CA ASP A 442 -24.64 19.83 -15.49
C ASP A 442 -23.63 18.74 -15.10
N TRP A 443 -24.06 17.48 -14.93
CA TRP A 443 -23.20 16.36 -14.53
C TRP A 443 -21.97 16.14 -15.43
N ASN A 444 -22.05 16.58 -16.70
CA ASN A 444 -21.00 16.42 -17.71
C ASN A 444 -20.03 17.60 -17.79
N LYS A 445 -20.12 18.58 -16.88
CA LYS A 445 -19.24 19.76 -16.80
C LYS A 445 -18.21 19.60 -15.68
N PRO A 446 -16.93 19.31 -16.00
CA PRO A 446 -15.88 19.24 -14.98
C PRO A 446 -15.59 20.61 -14.36
N SER A 447 -15.30 20.62 -13.07
CA SER A 447 -14.75 21.80 -12.39
C SER A 447 -13.36 22.14 -12.95
N PRO A 448 -12.92 23.42 -12.93
CA PRO A 448 -11.53 23.78 -13.24
C PRO A 448 -10.50 22.95 -12.46
N ASP A 449 -10.82 22.56 -11.22
CA ASP A 449 -9.96 21.73 -10.38
C ASP A 449 -9.87 20.27 -10.87
N ASP A 450 -10.96 19.74 -11.44
CA ASP A 450 -10.99 18.39 -12.00
C ASP A 450 -10.12 18.27 -13.26
N ILE A 451 -10.18 19.28 -14.13
CA ILE A 451 -9.32 19.34 -15.33
C ILE A 451 -7.85 19.53 -14.92
N LEU A 452 -7.59 20.34 -13.89
CA LEU A 452 -6.24 20.60 -13.40
C LEU A 452 -5.61 19.36 -12.78
N SER A 453 -6.35 18.59 -11.97
CA SER A 453 -5.86 17.33 -11.41
C SER A 453 -5.46 16.32 -12.49
N LEU A 454 -6.27 16.18 -13.55
CA LEU A 454 -5.96 15.31 -14.70
C LEU A 454 -4.76 15.81 -15.52
N ALA A 455 -4.58 17.14 -15.65
CA ALA A 455 -3.44 17.72 -16.33
C ALA A 455 -2.13 17.48 -15.56
N LEU A 456 -2.18 17.56 -14.23
CA LEU A 456 -1.04 17.29 -13.35
C LEU A 456 -0.63 15.81 -13.36
N GLU A 457 -1.58 14.89 -13.50
CA GLU A 457 -1.28 13.45 -13.69
C GLU A 457 -0.54 13.17 -15.02
N LYS A 458 -0.82 13.94 -16.07
CA LYS A 458 -0.21 13.74 -17.40
C LYS A 458 1.13 14.45 -17.59
N THR A 459 1.54 15.34 -16.70
CA THR A 459 2.79 16.11 -16.85
C THR A 459 3.95 15.38 -16.17
N PRO A 460 5.00 14.95 -16.88
CA PRO A 460 6.15 14.32 -16.24
C PRO A 460 6.90 15.35 -15.36
N PRO A 461 7.52 14.93 -14.24
CA PRO A 461 8.22 15.85 -13.35
C PRO A 461 9.39 16.52 -14.09
N ALA A 462 9.43 17.85 -14.06
CA ALA A 462 10.52 18.65 -14.59
C ALA A 462 11.83 18.29 -13.85
N SER A 463 12.88 18.06 -14.64
CA SER A 463 14.15 17.44 -14.26
C SER A 463 14.99 18.24 -13.26
#